data_AF-A0A6G1RPT6-F1
#
_entry.id   AF-A0A6G1RPT6-F1
#
_cell.length_a   1.000
_cell.length_b   1.000
_cell.length_c   1.000
_cell.angle_alpha   90.00
_cell.angle_beta   90.00
_cell.angle_gamma   90.00
#
_symmetry.space_group_name_H-M   'P 1'
#
loop_
_entity.id
_entity.type
_entity.pdbx_description
1 polymer ?
#
loop_
_entity_poly.entity_id
_entity_poly.type
_entity_poly.pdbx_seq_one_letter_code
_entity_poly.pdbx_strand_id
1 'polypeptide(L)'
;SDDFCSGHGQCNCGRCDCKEGWIGKKCEHPRSCPLSVEESAKKCQGNSNLPCSGRGRCECGQCTCFPPGDNRVHGKNCECDDRQCENLDGDVCGGHGICSCGRCICQDGWFGKLCQHSRKCNMTEEESRSLCESADGILCSGKGSCHCGKCICSPQEWYVSGDFCECDDRDCDKHDGLICTGNGVCSCGNCECWEGWNGNACEIWLGREYP
;
A
#
# COMPACT_ATOMS: atom_id res chain seq x y z
N SER A 1 -2.79 20.14 -30.06
CA SER A 1 -2.59 20.68 -28.70
C SER A 1 -1.63 19.70 -28.07
N ASP A 2 -0.34 19.96 -28.22
CA ASP A 2 0.68 18.90 -28.08
C ASP A 2 1.12 18.80 -26.63
N ASP A 3 0.31 18.07 -25.87
CA ASP A 3 0.49 17.75 -24.44
C ASP A 3 1.73 16.86 -24.18
N PHE A 4 2.34 16.33 -25.25
CA PHE A 4 3.47 15.42 -25.17
C PHE A 4 4.74 16.04 -24.55
N CYS A 5 4.99 17.32 -24.80
CA CYS A 5 6.10 18.08 -24.21
C CYS A 5 5.61 19.12 -23.19
N SER A 6 4.48 18.85 -22.54
CA SER A 6 3.87 19.72 -21.52
C SER A 6 3.62 21.17 -21.99
N GLY A 7 3.58 21.43 -23.31
CA GLY A 7 3.53 22.78 -23.90
C GLY A 7 4.84 23.60 -23.79
N HIS A 8 5.89 23.04 -23.19
CA HIS A 8 7.16 23.71 -22.88
C HIS A 8 8.33 23.26 -23.76
N GLY A 9 8.05 22.51 -24.83
CA GLY A 9 9.06 22.07 -25.79
C GLY A 9 8.48 21.75 -27.15
N GLN A 10 9.37 21.46 -28.10
CA GLN A 10 9.01 20.95 -29.41
C GLN A 10 9.30 19.45 -29.47
N CYS A 11 8.33 18.66 -29.97
CA CYS A 11 8.49 17.22 -30.12
C CYS A 11 9.22 16.90 -31.42
N ASN A 12 10.37 16.25 -31.32
CA ASN A 12 11.17 15.76 -32.42
C ASN A 12 11.33 14.23 -32.28
N CYS A 13 10.59 13.47 -33.10
CA CYS A 13 10.64 12.01 -33.14
C CYS A 13 10.52 11.32 -31.76
N GLY A 14 9.59 11.78 -30.91
CA GLY A 14 9.34 11.20 -29.58
C GLY A 14 10.26 11.69 -28.46
N ARG A 15 11.16 12.65 -28.76
CA ARG A 15 11.95 13.38 -27.76
C ARG A 15 11.52 14.85 -27.73
N CYS A 16 11.52 15.44 -26.53
CA CYS A 16 11.20 16.85 -26.38
C CYS A 16 12.47 17.71 -26.32
N ASP A 17 12.53 18.74 -27.16
CA ASP A 17 13.50 19.82 -27.06
C ASP A 17 12.88 20.98 -26.28
N CYS A 18 13.33 21.14 -25.03
CA CYS A 18 12.73 22.08 -24.09
C CYS A 18 13.12 23.52 -24.38
N LYS A 19 12.14 24.42 -24.23
CA LYS A 19 12.36 25.87 -24.27
C LYS A 19 13.28 26.30 -23.12
N GLU A 20 13.94 27.44 -23.29
CA GLU A 20 14.82 28.00 -22.26
C GLU A 20 14.09 28.10 -20.92
N GLY A 21 14.74 27.62 -19.85
CA GLY A 21 14.14 27.56 -18.53
C GLY A 21 13.32 26.30 -18.21
N TRP A 22 13.25 25.30 -19.10
CA TRP A 22 12.55 24.03 -18.86
C TRP A 22 13.49 22.82 -19.04
N ILE A 23 13.25 21.77 -18.25
CA ILE A 23 14.00 20.50 -18.21
C ILE A 23 13.04 19.33 -17.98
N GLY A 24 13.56 18.10 -18.12
CA GLY A 24 12.78 16.86 -18.03
C GLY A 24 12.60 16.19 -19.38
N LYS A 25 12.14 14.93 -19.40
CA LYS A 25 11.98 14.15 -20.65
C LYS A 25 10.84 14.68 -21.52
N LYS A 26 9.85 15.30 -20.88
CA LYS A 26 8.66 15.93 -21.45
C LYS A 26 8.61 17.44 -21.16
N CYS A 27 9.73 18.06 -20.80
CA CYS A 27 9.81 19.48 -20.42
C CYS A 27 8.84 19.85 -19.29
N GLU A 28 8.67 18.94 -18.34
CA GLU A 28 7.70 19.01 -17.26
C GLU A 28 8.17 19.86 -16.06
N HIS A 29 9.46 20.20 -15.97
CA HIS A 29 10.02 20.91 -14.83
C HIS A 29 10.71 22.23 -15.21
N PRO A 30 10.47 23.34 -14.48
CA PRO A 30 11.23 24.57 -14.67
C PRO A 30 12.67 24.44 -14.11
N ARG A 31 13.65 25.08 -14.75
CA ARG A 31 15.07 25.13 -14.34
C ARG A 31 15.28 25.78 -12.98
N SER A 32 14.44 26.73 -12.62
CA SER A 32 14.43 27.42 -11.33
C SER A 32 12.99 27.50 -10.85
N CYS A 33 12.75 27.19 -9.59
CA CYS A 33 11.40 27.26 -9.05
C CYS A 33 10.98 28.72 -8.82
N PRO A 34 9.90 29.21 -9.47
CA PRO A 34 9.40 30.57 -9.22
C PRO A 34 8.59 30.69 -7.93
N LEU A 35 8.32 29.58 -7.24
CA LEU A 35 7.53 29.54 -6.00
C LEU A 35 8.44 29.61 -4.79
N SER A 36 7.95 30.23 -3.72
CA SER A 36 8.55 30.05 -2.40
C SER A 36 8.38 28.60 -1.91
N VAL A 37 9.19 28.21 -0.93
CA VAL A 37 9.14 26.88 -0.31
C VAL A 37 7.75 26.56 0.23
N GLU A 38 7.11 27.55 0.86
CA GLU A 38 5.77 27.41 1.45
C GLU A 38 4.68 27.26 0.38
N GLU A 39 4.73 28.04 -0.70
CA GLU A 39 3.78 27.92 -1.81
C GLU A 39 3.93 26.58 -2.54
N SER A 40 5.17 26.14 -2.74
CA SER A 40 5.49 24.83 -3.28
C SER A 40 4.87 23.72 -2.41
N ALA A 41 5.11 23.76 -1.09
CA ALA A 41 4.58 22.77 -0.15
C ALA A 41 3.04 22.74 -0.15
N LYS A 42 2.38 23.91 -0.13
CA LYS A 42 0.91 24.02 -0.20
C LYS A 42 0.34 23.40 -1.47
N LYS A 43 0.99 23.57 -2.63
CA LYS A 43 0.56 22.92 -3.87
C LYS A 43 0.69 21.39 -3.83
N CYS A 44 1.74 20.89 -3.19
CA CYS A 44 1.99 19.46 -3.05
C CYS A 44 1.14 18.78 -1.96
N GLN A 45 0.54 19.54 -1.05
CA GLN A 45 -0.22 19.00 0.07
C GLN A 45 -1.54 18.31 -0.38
N GLY A 46 -2.22 18.88 -1.38
CA GLY A 46 -3.50 18.32 -1.86
C GLY A 46 -4.52 18.19 -0.73
N ASN A 47 -5.11 17.00 -0.59
CA ASN A 47 -6.06 16.66 0.49
C ASN A 47 -5.38 16.02 1.73
N SER A 48 -4.07 15.80 1.68
CA SER A 48 -3.32 15.20 2.79
C SER A 48 -2.80 16.28 3.73
N ASN A 49 -2.47 15.91 4.97
CA ASN A 49 -1.70 16.79 5.86
C ASN A 49 -0.20 16.79 5.52
N LEU A 50 0.25 15.85 4.68
CA LEU A 50 1.64 15.70 4.27
C LEU A 50 1.81 16.06 2.79
N PRO A 51 2.90 16.78 2.41
CA PRO A 51 3.25 16.98 1.02
C PRO A 51 3.37 15.64 0.28
N CYS A 52 2.78 15.56 -0.92
CA CYS A 52 2.77 14.36 -1.75
C CYS A 52 2.28 13.11 -1.01
N SER A 53 1.33 13.28 -0.09
CA SER A 53 0.77 12.21 0.74
C SER A 53 1.80 11.41 1.54
N GLY A 54 3.00 11.97 1.76
CA GLY A 54 4.15 11.28 2.38
C GLY A 54 4.79 10.20 1.50
N ARG A 55 4.38 10.08 0.23
CA ARG A 55 4.78 9.03 -0.71
C ARG A 55 5.57 9.56 -1.89
N GLY A 56 6.10 10.77 -1.79
CA GLY A 56 6.83 11.40 -2.86
C GLY A 56 7.61 12.63 -2.41
N ARG A 57 8.43 13.14 -3.32
CA ARG A 57 9.18 14.39 -3.15
C ARG A 57 8.44 15.54 -3.82
N CYS A 58 8.23 16.62 -3.07
CA CYS A 58 7.68 17.86 -3.60
C CYS A 58 8.79 18.73 -4.16
N GLU A 59 8.74 19.03 -5.45
CA GLU A 59 9.65 19.96 -6.13
C GLU A 59 8.83 20.97 -6.92
N CYS A 60 8.90 22.24 -6.50
CA CYS A 60 8.21 23.36 -7.13
C CYS A 60 6.68 23.19 -7.31
N GLY A 61 6.01 22.63 -6.30
CA GLY A 61 4.58 22.39 -6.34
C GLY A 61 4.16 21.17 -7.16
N GLN A 62 5.11 20.34 -7.61
CA GLN A 62 4.87 19.08 -8.29
C GLN A 62 5.43 17.92 -7.48
N CYS A 63 4.66 16.84 -7.41
CA CYS A 63 5.07 15.62 -6.71
C CYS A 63 5.74 14.62 -7.66
N THR A 64 6.88 14.10 -7.22
CA THR A 64 7.49 12.89 -7.80
C THR A 64 7.27 11.74 -6.84
N CYS A 65 6.47 10.75 -7.23
CA CYS A 65 6.10 9.63 -6.36
C CYS A 65 7.24 8.63 -6.19
N PHE A 66 7.24 7.95 -5.05
CA PHE A 66 8.23 6.95 -4.69
C PHE A 66 7.67 5.53 -4.70
N PRO A 67 8.48 4.53 -5.08
CA PRO A 67 9.83 4.68 -5.65
C PRO A 67 9.77 5.24 -7.08
N PRO A 68 10.75 6.06 -7.49
CA PRO A 68 10.72 6.70 -8.81
C PRO A 68 10.77 5.63 -9.92
N GLY A 69 9.81 5.68 -10.83
CA GLY A 69 9.67 4.69 -11.92
C GLY A 69 8.67 3.57 -11.63
N ASP A 70 8.14 3.45 -10.41
CA ASP A 70 7.00 2.60 -10.11
C ASP A 70 5.70 3.37 -10.37
N ASN A 71 4.95 2.94 -11.38
CA ASN A 71 3.71 3.61 -11.79
C ASN A 71 2.51 3.25 -10.91
N ARG A 72 2.65 2.33 -9.95
CA ARG A 72 1.57 1.92 -9.06
C ARG A 72 1.29 2.93 -7.95
N VAL A 73 2.27 3.79 -7.63
CA VAL A 73 2.04 4.97 -6.79
C VAL A 73 1.87 6.17 -7.69
N HIS A 74 0.68 6.73 -7.72
CA HIS A 74 0.31 7.76 -8.69
C HIS A 74 -0.70 8.76 -8.12
N GLY A 75 -1.18 9.65 -8.99
CA GLY A 75 -1.99 10.80 -8.61
C GLY A 75 -1.16 12.08 -8.54
N LYS A 76 -1.85 13.23 -8.50
CA LYS A 76 -1.20 14.55 -8.54
C LYS A 76 -0.33 14.79 -7.31
N ASN A 77 -0.75 14.22 -6.19
CA ASN A 77 -0.15 14.34 -4.87
C ASN A 77 0.26 12.96 -4.32
N CYS A 78 0.54 11.98 -5.20
CA CYS A 78 0.90 10.60 -4.85
C CYS A 78 -0.07 9.94 -3.87
N GLU A 79 -1.36 10.26 -4.02
CA GLU A 79 -2.45 9.83 -3.15
C GLU A 79 -2.91 8.40 -3.41
N CYS A 80 -2.63 7.85 -4.60
CA CYS A 80 -3.01 6.50 -4.99
C CYS A 80 -1.84 5.54 -4.85
N ASP A 81 -2.12 4.33 -4.35
CA ASP A 81 -1.16 3.25 -4.24
C ASP A 81 -1.80 1.91 -4.55
N ASP A 82 -1.62 1.49 -5.79
CA ASP A 82 -2.23 0.28 -6.34
C ASP A 82 -1.50 -1.00 -5.88
N ARG A 83 -0.33 -0.88 -5.21
CA ARG A 83 0.34 -2.04 -4.58
C ARG A 83 -0.54 -2.68 -3.49
N GLN A 84 -1.45 -1.90 -2.91
CA GLN A 84 -2.43 -2.39 -1.92
C GLN A 84 -3.46 -3.36 -2.50
N CYS A 85 -3.54 -3.46 -3.82
CA CYS A 85 -4.44 -4.37 -4.54
C CYS A 85 -3.77 -5.69 -4.94
N GLU A 86 -2.45 -5.81 -4.84
CA GLU A 86 -1.72 -7.03 -5.18
C GLU A 86 -1.72 -8.00 -3.99
N ASN A 87 -1.97 -9.29 -4.24
CA ASN A 87 -1.74 -10.34 -3.24
C ASN A 87 -0.25 -10.74 -3.22
N LEU A 88 0.10 -11.71 -2.36
CA LEU A 88 1.49 -12.23 -2.24
C LEU A 88 2.00 -12.87 -3.55
N ASP A 89 1.10 -13.36 -4.39
CA ASP A 89 1.41 -13.98 -5.68
C ASP A 89 1.56 -12.95 -6.82
N GLY A 90 1.29 -11.67 -6.54
CA GLY A 90 1.32 -10.57 -7.51
C GLY A 90 0.04 -10.39 -8.33
N ASP A 91 -1.03 -11.15 -8.03
CA ASP A 91 -2.32 -10.98 -8.66
C ASP A 91 -3.04 -9.73 -8.13
N VAL A 92 -3.33 -8.81 -9.05
CA VAL A 92 -4.13 -7.62 -8.75
C VAL A 92 -5.59 -8.02 -8.54
N CYS A 93 -6.12 -7.73 -7.36
CA CYS A 93 -7.50 -8.04 -6.96
C CYS A 93 -7.86 -9.51 -7.19
N GLY A 94 -6.91 -10.42 -6.92
CA GLY A 94 -7.08 -11.86 -7.07
C GLY A 94 -7.47 -12.29 -8.48
N GLY A 95 -7.22 -11.47 -9.51
CA GLY A 95 -7.66 -11.70 -10.88
C GLY A 95 -9.16 -11.48 -11.13
N HIS A 96 -9.92 -11.04 -10.12
CA HIS A 96 -11.39 -10.95 -10.14
C HIS A 96 -11.90 -9.52 -9.92
N GLY A 97 -11.11 -8.52 -10.30
CA GLY A 97 -11.46 -7.13 -10.11
C GLY A 97 -10.52 -6.17 -10.83
N ILE A 98 -10.79 -4.88 -10.66
CA ILE A 98 -9.93 -3.81 -11.14
C ILE A 98 -9.49 -2.99 -9.92
N CYS A 99 -8.19 -2.68 -9.83
CA CYS A 99 -7.68 -1.78 -8.81
C CYS A 99 -7.98 -0.33 -9.19
N SER A 100 -8.57 0.41 -8.26
CA SER A 100 -8.86 1.83 -8.39
C SER A 100 -8.30 2.57 -7.17
N CYS A 101 -7.13 3.17 -7.31
CA CYS A 101 -6.46 3.98 -6.29
C CYS A 101 -6.30 3.21 -4.96
N GLY A 102 -5.70 2.02 -5.03
CA GLY A 102 -5.47 1.16 -3.86
C GLY A 102 -6.71 0.41 -3.33
N ARG A 103 -7.84 0.46 -4.03
CA ARG A 103 -9.05 -0.32 -3.68
C ARG A 103 -9.50 -1.20 -4.83
N CYS A 104 -9.74 -2.48 -4.54
CA CYS A 104 -10.32 -3.39 -5.51
C CYS A 104 -11.82 -3.16 -5.72
N ILE A 105 -12.20 -3.04 -6.99
CA ILE A 105 -13.58 -3.07 -7.47
C ILE A 105 -13.82 -4.47 -8.01
N CYS A 106 -14.53 -5.30 -7.24
CA CYS A 106 -14.75 -6.70 -7.60
C CYS A 106 -15.75 -6.88 -8.72
N GLN A 107 -15.50 -7.87 -9.56
CA GLN A 107 -16.46 -8.35 -10.56
C GLN A 107 -17.67 -9.00 -9.88
N ASP A 108 -18.76 -9.10 -10.63
CA ASP A 108 -19.99 -9.76 -10.16
C ASP A 108 -19.70 -11.19 -9.70
N GLY A 109 -20.21 -11.52 -8.52
CA GLY A 109 -19.98 -12.83 -7.91
C GLY A 109 -18.70 -12.93 -7.08
N TRP A 110 -17.90 -11.86 -6.94
CA TRP A 110 -16.71 -11.84 -6.09
C TRP A 110 -16.79 -10.77 -4.99
N PHE A 111 -16.05 -10.98 -3.90
CA PHE A 111 -15.94 -10.03 -2.79
C PHE A 111 -14.67 -10.27 -1.96
N GLY A 112 -14.44 -9.39 -0.97
CA GLY A 112 -13.23 -9.34 -0.16
C GLY A 112 -12.35 -8.15 -0.51
N LYS A 113 -11.34 -7.86 0.33
CA LYS A 113 -10.40 -6.74 0.13
C LYS A 113 -9.70 -6.81 -1.23
N LEU A 114 -9.34 -8.02 -1.64
CA LEU A 114 -8.65 -8.32 -2.90
C LEU A 114 -9.54 -9.16 -3.82
N CYS A 115 -10.87 -9.13 -3.68
CA CYS A 115 -11.80 -9.93 -4.47
C CYS A 115 -11.51 -11.45 -4.46
N GLN A 116 -10.92 -11.94 -3.37
CA GLN A 116 -10.42 -13.30 -3.27
C GLN A 116 -11.50 -14.36 -2.96
N HIS A 117 -12.73 -13.92 -2.62
CA HIS A 117 -13.83 -14.82 -2.25
C HIS A 117 -14.93 -14.83 -3.31
N SER A 118 -15.28 -16.02 -3.79
CA SER A 118 -16.46 -16.23 -4.63
C SER A 118 -17.73 -16.20 -3.77
N ARG A 119 -18.76 -15.48 -4.22
CA ARG A 119 -20.10 -15.47 -3.60
C ARG A 119 -20.83 -16.79 -3.77
N LYS A 120 -20.53 -17.53 -4.84
CA LYS A 120 -21.08 -18.87 -5.05
C LYS A 120 -20.27 -19.86 -4.25
N CYS A 121 -20.95 -20.70 -3.48
CA CYS A 121 -20.35 -21.80 -2.77
C CYS A 121 -20.88 -23.13 -3.28
N ASN A 122 -19.96 -24.00 -3.69
CA ASN A 122 -20.26 -25.30 -4.31
C ASN A 122 -19.98 -26.46 -3.34
N MET A 123 -20.13 -26.23 -2.03
CA MET A 123 -19.96 -27.23 -0.97
C MET A 123 -21.08 -27.07 0.06
N THR A 124 -21.33 -28.09 0.88
CA THR A 124 -22.32 -28.01 1.96
C THR A 124 -21.84 -27.11 3.11
N GLU A 125 -22.76 -26.74 3.99
CA GLU A 125 -22.42 -25.96 5.18
C GLU A 125 -21.47 -26.72 6.10
N GLU A 126 -21.67 -28.04 6.25
CA GLU A 126 -20.82 -28.91 7.05
C GLU A 126 -19.41 -29.04 6.46
N GLU A 127 -19.30 -29.24 5.14
CA GLU A 127 -18.01 -29.28 4.44
C GLU A 127 -17.28 -27.95 4.61
N SER A 128 -17.95 -26.82 4.34
CA SER A 128 -17.39 -25.49 4.54
C SER A 128 -16.92 -25.29 5.97
N ARG A 129 -17.76 -25.63 6.96
CA ARG A 129 -17.45 -25.42 8.38
C ARG A 129 -16.22 -26.23 8.81
N SER A 130 -16.12 -27.49 8.36
CA SER A 130 -15.00 -28.38 8.73
C SER A 130 -13.64 -27.89 8.23
N LEU A 131 -13.59 -27.12 7.14
CA LEU A 131 -12.36 -26.52 6.61
C LEU A 131 -11.93 -25.25 7.35
N CYS A 132 -12.82 -24.64 8.14
CA CYS A 132 -12.58 -23.42 8.90
C CYS A 132 -12.43 -23.66 10.41
N GLU A 133 -12.56 -24.91 10.85
CA GLU A 133 -12.51 -25.30 12.25
C GLU A 133 -11.06 -25.62 12.63
N SER A 134 -10.51 -24.89 13.61
CA SER A 134 -9.16 -25.14 14.12
C SER A 134 -9.12 -26.39 15.00
N ALA A 135 -7.92 -26.84 15.40
CA ALA A 135 -7.70 -28.09 16.14
C ALA A 135 -8.44 -28.18 17.49
N ASP A 136 -8.84 -27.05 18.05
CA ASP A 136 -9.61 -26.88 19.27
C ASP A 136 -11.14 -26.86 19.05
N GLY A 137 -11.60 -27.03 17.81
CA GLY A 137 -13.02 -27.03 17.45
C GLY A 137 -13.63 -25.64 17.29
N ILE A 138 -12.80 -24.58 17.32
CA ILE A 138 -13.27 -23.20 17.20
C ILE A 138 -13.28 -22.79 15.72
N LEU A 139 -14.39 -22.21 15.28
CA LEU A 139 -14.50 -21.72 13.91
C LEU A 139 -13.74 -20.40 13.76
N CYS A 140 -12.76 -20.35 12.86
CA CYS A 140 -11.96 -19.16 12.58
C CYS A 140 -11.45 -18.46 13.86
N SER A 141 -10.98 -19.26 14.83
CA SER A 141 -10.49 -18.83 16.15
C SER A 141 -11.43 -17.88 16.92
N GLY A 142 -12.72 -17.84 16.56
CA GLY A 142 -13.71 -16.91 17.11
C GLY A 142 -13.54 -15.45 16.68
N LYS A 143 -12.57 -15.15 15.79
CA LYS A 143 -12.23 -13.79 15.34
C LYS A 143 -12.70 -13.50 13.90
N GLY A 144 -13.48 -14.41 13.33
CA GLY A 144 -13.95 -14.31 11.94
C GLY A 144 -15.21 -15.12 11.65
N SER A 145 -15.55 -15.16 10.37
CA SER A 145 -16.66 -15.96 9.85
C SER A 145 -16.15 -16.91 8.77
N CYS A 146 -16.72 -18.11 8.69
CA CYS A 146 -16.37 -19.06 7.64
C CYS A 146 -17.22 -18.83 6.41
N HIS A 147 -16.58 -18.75 5.23
CA HIS A 147 -17.26 -18.69 3.95
C HIS A 147 -16.60 -19.65 2.96
N CYS A 148 -17.32 -20.70 2.60
CA CYS A 148 -16.91 -21.68 1.61
C CYS A 148 -15.52 -22.30 1.89
N GLY A 149 -15.31 -22.71 3.14
CA GLY A 149 -14.08 -23.32 3.62
C GLY A 149 -12.91 -22.37 3.78
N LYS A 150 -13.14 -21.05 3.77
CA LYS A 150 -12.14 -20.03 4.08
C LYS A 150 -12.61 -19.11 5.18
N CYS A 151 -11.75 -18.81 6.14
CA CYS A 151 -12.05 -17.80 7.15
C CYS A 151 -11.94 -16.40 6.57
N ILE A 152 -12.92 -15.57 6.92
CA ILE A 152 -12.94 -14.14 6.68
C ILE A 152 -12.80 -13.48 8.05
N CYS A 153 -11.59 -13.01 8.34
CA CYS A 153 -11.27 -12.35 9.61
C CYS A 153 -12.01 -11.01 9.72
N SER A 154 -12.34 -10.64 10.96
CA SER A 154 -13.19 -9.48 11.22
C SER A 154 -12.63 -8.21 10.57
N PRO A 155 -13.37 -7.53 9.68
CA PRO A 155 -12.86 -6.36 8.97
C PRO A 155 -12.67 -5.12 9.87
N GLN A 156 -13.19 -5.16 11.09
CA GLN A 156 -12.98 -4.12 12.11
C GLN A 156 -11.57 -4.22 12.74
N GLU A 157 -10.91 -5.36 12.58
CA GLU A 157 -9.67 -5.72 13.24
C GLU A 157 -8.61 -6.05 12.19
N TRP A 158 -8.06 -5.01 11.54
CA TRP A 158 -7.05 -5.19 10.48
C TRP A 158 -5.78 -5.93 10.93
N TYR A 159 -5.54 -5.96 12.23
CA TYR A 159 -4.44 -6.67 12.90
C TYR A 159 -4.74 -8.15 13.13
N VAL A 160 -5.95 -8.65 12.81
CA VAL A 160 -6.26 -10.08 12.85
C VAL A 160 -6.07 -10.70 11.48
N SER A 161 -5.26 -11.76 11.42
CA SER A 161 -4.87 -12.43 10.18
C SER A 161 -4.67 -13.95 10.38
N GLY A 162 -4.22 -14.65 9.34
CA GLY A 162 -4.07 -16.11 9.35
C GLY A 162 -5.22 -16.83 8.64
N ASP A 163 -4.99 -18.10 8.30
CA ASP A 163 -5.96 -18.92 7.56
C ASP A 163 -7.20 -19.25 8.41
N PHE A 164 -7.04 -19.25 9.74
CA PHE A 164 -8.08 -19.45 10.74
C PHE A 164 -8.30 -18.20 11.60
N CYS A 165 -7.77 -17.03 11.22
CA CYS A 165 -7.85 -15.80 12.03
C CYS A 165 -7.19 -15.94 13.41
N GLU A 166 -6.17 -16.78 13.51
CA GLU A 166 -5.44 -17.11 14.72
C GLU A 166 -4.41 -16.04 15.11
N CYS A 167 -3.95 -15.25 14.15
CA CYS A 167 -2.94 -14.21 14.35
C CYS A 167 -3.58 -12.91 14.80
N ASP A 168 -3.02 -12.27 15.82
CA ASP A 168 -3.42 -10.96 16.29
C ASP A 168 -2.18 -10.10 16.51
N ASP A 169 -1.95 -9.14 15.62
CA ASP A 169 -0.72 -8.37 15.63
C ASP A 169 -0.57 -7.49 16.88
N ARG A 170 -1.65 -7.32 17.67
CA ARG A 170 -1.59 -6.63 18.96
C ARG A 170 -0.89 -7.45 20.04
N ASP A 171 -0.76 -8.76 19.83
CA ASP A 171 -0.09 -9.69 20.73
C ASP A 171 1.43 -9.70 20.52
N CYS A 172 1.94 -9.07 19.46
CA CYS A 172 3.37 -8.85 19.28
C CYS A 172 3.98 -8.03 20.41
N ASP A 173 5.27 -8.29 20.66
CA ASP A 173 6.04 -7.61 21.68
C ASP A 173 6.07 -6.09 21.48
N LYS A 174 6.00 -5.38 22.62
CA LYS A 174 5.97 -3.92 22.69
C LYS A 174 7.09 -3.43 23.57
N HIS A 175 7.76 -2.37 23.14
CA HIS A 175 8.66 -1.59 23.98
C HIS A 175 8.21 -0.12 23.92
N ASP A 176 8.15 0.53 25.08
CA ASP A 176 7.58 1.88 25.26
C ASP A 176 6.16 2.05 24.66
N GLY A 177 5.37 0.97 24.66
CA GLY A 177 3.99 0.97 24.16
C GLY A 177 3.84 0.86 22.65
N LEU A 178 4.95 0.73 21.90
CA LEU A 178 4.95 0.57 20.44
C LEU A 178 5.21 -0.88 20.05
N ILE A 179 4.31 -1.46 19.23
CA ILE A 179 4.48 -2.79 18.64
C ILE A 179 5.71 -2.79 17.75
N CYS A 180 6.61 -3.74 17.97
CA CYS A 180 7.89 -3.85 17.26
C CYS A 180 8.67 -2.52 17.22
N THR A 181 8.48 -1.65 18.22
CA THR A 181 9.01 -0.27 18.32
C THR A 181 8.80 0.63 17.09
N GLY A 182 7.94 0.22 16.15
CA GLY A 182 7.85 0.84 14.82
C GLY A 182 9.04 0.58 13.89
N ASN A 183 9.98 -0.30 14.27
CA ASN A 183 11.18 -0.68 13.51
C ASN A 183 11.09 -2.10 12.93
N GLY A 184 9.88 -2.63 12.85
CA GLY A 184 9.61 -3.96 12.33
C GLY A 184 8.14 -4.10 11.99
N VAL A 185 7.80 -5.23 11.37
CA VAL A 185 6.42 -5.61 11.07
C VAL A 185 6.06 -6.79 11.97
N CYS A 186 4.88 -6.74 12.59
CA CYS A 186 4.39 -7.90 13.31
C CYS A 186 3.96 -8.99 12.32
N SER A 187 4.44 -10.20 12.56
CA SER A 187 4.15 -11.40 11.79
C SER A 187 3.64 -12.45 12.79
N CYS A 188 2.32 -12.45 13.01
CA CYS A 188 1.61 -13.42 13.85
C CYS A 188 2.23 -13.62 15.25
N GLY A 189 2.41 -12.53 16.01
CA GLY A 189 2.96 -12.58 17.37
C GLY A 189 4.49 -12.52 17.45
N ASN A 190 5.19 -12.45 16.31
CA ASN A 190 6.64 -12.22 16.27
C ASN A 190 6.99 -10.96 15.47
N CYS A 191 7.92 -10.15 15.97
CA CYS A 191 8.39 -8.98 15.24
C CYS A 191 9.46 -9.35 14.20
N GLU A 192 9.16 -9.06 12.93
CA GLU A 192 10.14 -9.09 11.84
C GLU A 192 10.83 -7.72 11.76
N CYS A 193 12.02 -7.62 12.35
CA CYS A 193 12.76 -6.37 12.39
C CYS A 193 13.31 -5.96 11.03
N TRP A 194 13.27 -4.67 10.75
CA TRP A 194 13.90 -4.10 9.58
C TRP A 194 15.43 -4.20 9.68
N GLU A 195 16.11 -4.09 8.54
CA GLU A 195 17.56 -4.21 8.48
C GLU A 195 18.25 -3.24 9.47
N GLY A 196 19.17 -3.79 10.27
CA GLY A 196 19.89 -3.05 11.32
C GLY A 196 19.20 -3.01 12.68
N TRP A 197 17.96 -3.51 12.80
CA TRP A 197 17.24 -3.65 14.06
C TRP A 197 17.18 -5.10 14.55
N ASN A 198 17.16 -5.29 15.87
CA ASN A 198 17.09 -6.59 16.54
C ASN A 198 16.40 -6.45 17.92
N GLY A 199 16.23 -7.54 18.65
CA GLY A 199 15.41 -7.62 19.86
C GLY A 199 14.04 -8.19 19.55
N ASN A 200 13.33 -8.63 20.58
CA ASN A 200 12.01 -9.26 20.41
C ASN A 200 10.95 -8.23 19.97
N ALA A 201 11.13 -6.96 20.33
CA ALA A 201 10.32 -5.83 19.88
C ALA A 201 11.09 -4.90 18.92
N CYS A 202 12.16 -5.37 18.28
CA CYS A 202 13.03 -4.57 17.41
C CYS A 202 13.62 -3.31 18.06
N GLU A 203 13.84 -3.34 19.38
CA GLU A 203 14.26 -2.19 20.18
C GLU A 203 15.78 -1.92 20.15
N ILE A 204 16.57 -2.81 19.55
CA ILE A 204 18.03 -2.74 19.54
C ILE A 204 18.51 -2.34 18.14
N TRP A 205 19.15 -1.17 18.04
CA TRP A 205 19.87 -0.76 16.83
C TRP A 205 21.28 -1.35 16.80
N LEU A 206 21.64 -2.02 15.70
CA LEU A 206 22.95 -2.65 15.48
C LEU A 206 23.89 -1.83 14.58
N GLY A 207 23.42 -0.70 14.05
CA GLY A 207 24.23 0.20 13.23
C GLY A 207 25.26 0.98 14.06
N ARG A 208 26.31 1.45 13.39
CA ARG A 208 27.39 2.23 14.02
C ARG A 208 27.04 3.70 14.25
N GLU A 209 26.04 4.22 13.53
CA GLU A 209 25.48 5.57 13.68
C GLU A 209 23.95 5.46 13.65
N TYR A 210 23.27 6.24 14.48
CA TYR A 210 21.80 6.33 14.52
C TYR A 210 21.33 7.20 13.34
N PRO A 211 20.30 6.83 12.56
CA PRO A 211 19.69 7.73 11.57
C PRO A 211 19.00 8.94 12.23
#